data_AF-A0A7C7VIB1-F1
#
_entry.id   AF-A0A7C7VIB1-F1
#
_cell.length_a   1.000
_cell.length_b   1.000
_cell.length_c   1.000
_cell.angle_alpha   90.00
_cell.angle_beta   90.00
_cell.angle_gamma   90.00
#
_symmetry.space_group_name_H-M   'P 1'
#
loop_
_entity.id
_entity.type
_entity.pdbx_description
1 polymer ?
#
loop_
_entity_poly.entity_id
_entity_poly.type
_entity_poly.pdbx_seq_one_letter_code
_entity_poly.pdbx_strand_id
1 'polypeptide(L)'
;METVRINFIDEVDEDLLIRIALKEGFRVERGSFAPRIVEKDAIVARIGSRSDFGGRFDLYIYPFPPEIERLSMYRRVLASRRGLINSKTGRANLEKIHEFNLRIIRLVNSYIKEKYF
;
A
#
# COMPACT_ATOMS: atom_id res chain seq x y z
N MET A 1 -11.28 5.99 -6.35
CA MET A 1 -10.23 5.63 -5.37
C MET A 1 -8.99 5.25 -6.15
N GLU A 2 -7.86 5.92 -5.92
CA GLU A 2 -6.56 5.56 -6.51
C GLU A 2 -5.95 4.40 -5.73
N THR A 3 -6.49 3.22 -5.96
CA THR A 3 -5.99 1.97 -5.39
C THR A 3 -5.68 1.07 -6.57
N VAL A 4 -4.50 0.46 -6.55
CA VAL A 4 -4.16 -0.56 -7.54
C VAL A 4 -4.58 -1.90 -6.96
N ARG A 5 -5.39 -2.64 -7.70
CA ARG A 5 -5.84 -3.98 -7.35
C ARG A 5 -4.98 -5.00 -8.08
N ILE A 6 -4.38 -5.91 -7.32
CA ILE A 6 -3.61 -7.03 -7.85
C ILE A 6 -4.44 -8.29 -7.60
N ASN A 7 -4.81 -8.95 -8.69
CA ASN A 7 -5.59 -10.17 -8.66
C ASN A 7 -4.64 -11.38 -8.69
N PHE A 8 -4.79 -12.30 -7.75
CA PHE A 8 -4.03 -13.56 -7.70
C PHE A 8 -4.91 -14.74 -8.13
N ILE A 9 -4.27 -15.81 -8.60
CA ILE A 9 -4.98 -17.04 -9.02
C ILE A 9 -5.55 -17.81 -7.82
N ASP A 10 -4.94 -17.64 -6.66
CA ASP A 10 -5.26 -18.29 -5.39
C ASP A 10 -5.31 -17.26 -4.26
N GLU A 11 -5.94 -17.62 -3.12
CA GLU A 11 -6.11 -16.70 -2.00
C GLU A 11 -4.76 -16.14 -1.52
N VAL A 12 -4.75 -14.86 -1.15
CA VAL A 12 -3.57 -14.22 -0.61
C VAL A 12 -3.20 -14.89 0.71
N ASP A 13 -1.97 -15.41 0.79
CA ASP A 13 -1.42 -15.99 2.01
C ASP A 13 -1.09 -14.84 2.97
N GLU A 14 -1.96 -14.68 3.97
CA GLU A 14 -1.90 -13.61 4.95
C GLU A 14 -0.63 -13.68 5.81
N ASP A 15 -0.23 -14.88 6.23
CA ASP A 15 0.93 -15.07 7.11
C ASP A 15 2.23 -14.82 6.35
N LEU A 16 2.33 -15.29 5.11
CA LEU A 16 3.44 -14.99 4.20
C LEU A 16 3.57 -13.48 3.97
N LEU A 17 2.46 -12.83 3.62
CA LEU A 17 2.44 -11.41 3.34
C LEU A 17 2.87 -10.58 4.58
N ILE A 18 2.39 -10.95 5.77
CA ILE A 18 2.76 -10.28 7.02
C ILE A 18 4.23 -10.46 7.32
N ARG A 19 4.76 -11.68 7.18
CA ARG A 19 6.18 -11.97 7.43
C ARG A 19 7.08 -11.13 6.53
N ILE A 20 6.75 -11.02 5.24
CA ILE A 20 7.49 -10.19 4.28
C ILE A 20 7.35 -8.72 4.66
N ALA A 21 6.15 -8.26 5.01
CA ALA A 21 5.93 -6.87 5.41
C ALA A 21 6.78 -6.46 6.62
N LEU A 22 6.85 -7.31 7.64
CA LEU A 22 7.69 -7.08 8.82
C LEU A 22 9.18 -7.06 8.45
N LYS A 23 9.63 -7.96 7.57
CA LYS A 23 11.02 -8.01 7.08
C LYS A 23 11.42 -6.75 6.30
N GLU A 24 10.50 -6.19 5.51
CA GLU A 24 10.68 -4.94 4.75
C GLU A 24 10.49 -3.67 5.63
N GLY A 25 10.31 -3.84 6.95
CA GLY A 25 10.22 -2.76 7.92
C GLY A 25 8.88 -2.02 7.91
N PHE A 26 7.81 -2.67 7.45
CA PHE A 26 6.45 -2.17 7.60
C PHE A 26 5.88 -2.58 8.97
N ARG A 27 4.86 -1.83 9.40
CA ARG A 27 4.01 -2.24 10.53
C ARG A 27 2.81 -3.00 9.99
N VAL A 28 2.27 -3.88 10.82
CA VAL A 28 1.04 -4.61 10.51
C VAL A 28 0.01 -4.29 11.59
N GLU A 29 -1.11 -3.72 11.17
CA GLU A 29 -2.26 -3.49 12.03
C GLU A 29 -3.22 -4.68 11.90
N ARG A 30 -3.41 -5.40 13.02
CA ARG A 30 -4.37 -6.49 13.16
C ARG A 30 -5.57 -5.99 13.97
N GLY A 31 -6.78 -6.32 13.53
CA GLY A 31 -8.04 -5.94 14.19
C GLY A 31 -9.17 -6.87 13.74
N SER A 32 -10.43 -6.41 13.79
CA SER A 32 -11.60 -7.21 13.37
C SER A 32 -11.69 -7.48 11.85
N PHE A 33 -10.72 -7.02 11.07
CA PHE A 33 -10.67 -7.12 9.61
C PHE A 33 -9.35 -7.75 9.18
N ALA A 34 -9.26 -8.10 7.88
CA ALA A 34 -8.02 -8.58 7.27
C ALA A 34 -6.86 -7.59 7.56
N PRO A 35 -5.65 -8.10 7.84
CA PRO A 35 -4.51 -7.28 8.23
C PRO A 35 -4.18 -6.18 7.23
N ARG A 36 -3.80 -5.03 7.77
CA ARG A 36 -3.40 -3.87 7.00
C ARG A 36 -1.90 -3.67 7.16
N ILE A 37 -1.20 -3.55 6.04
CA ILE A 37 0.20 -3.20 6.03
C ILE A 37 0.28 -1.68 6.03
N VAL A 38 1.02 -1.16 7.00
CA VAL A 38 1.08 0.26 7.30
C VAL A 38 2.53 0.69 7.32
N GLU A 39 2.84 1.74 6.57
CA GLU A 39 4.08 2.47 6.71
C GLU A 39 3.80 3.74 7.51
N LYS A 40 4.43 3.93 8.68
CA LYS A 40 4.09 5.03 9.61
C LYS A 40 2.57 5.13 9.75
N ASP A 41 1.90 6.15 9.21
CA ASP A 41 0.44 6.31 9.36
C ASP A 41 -0.36 6.09 8.05
N ALA A 42 0.23 5.45 7.04
CA ALA A 42 -0.45 5.20 5.76
C ALA A 42 -0.56 3.71 5.51
N ILE A 43 -1.79 3.26 5.28
CA ILE A 43 -2.06 1.93 4.75
C ILE A 43 -1.44 1.88 3.35
N VAL A 44 -0.48 0.98 3.15
CA VAL A 44 0.21 0.78 1.88
C VAL A 44 -0.31 -0.43 1.13
N ALA A 45 -0.80 -1.44 1.85
CA ALA A 45 -1.44 -2.62 1.28
C ALA A 45 -2.47 -3.21 2.24
N ARG A 46 -3.50 -3.86 1.68
CA ARG A 46 -4.45 -4.69 2.43
C ARG A 46 -4.95 -5.84 1.57
N ILE A 47 -5.23 -6.96 2.22
CA ILE A 47 -5.96 -8.08 1.58
C ILE A 47 -7.43 -7.66 1.43
N GLY A 48 -8.07 -8.10 0.36
CA GLY A 48 -9.50 -7.95 0.18
C GLY A 48 -10.31 -8.72 1.22
N SER A 49 -11.39 -8.11 1.66
CA SER A 49 -12.39 -8.67 2.56
C SER A 49 -13.47 -9.41 1.77
N ARG A 50 -14.32 -10.19 2.45
CA ARG A 50 -15.44 -10.92 1.80
C ARG A 50 -16.40 -10.03 1.02
N SER A 51 -16.48 -8.74 1.35
CA SER A 51 -17.32 -7.76 0.65
C SER A 51 -16.62 -7.07 -0.53
N ASP A 52 -15.31 -7.24 -0.69
CA ASP A 52 -14.56 -6.72 -1.84
C ASP A 52 -14.79 -7.63 -3.07
N PHE A 53 -14.78 -7.05 -4.28
CA PHE A 53 -15.14 -7.74 -5.52
C PHE A 53 -14.38 -9.06 -5.78
N GLY A 54 -13.09 -9.13 -5.45
CA GLY A 54 -12.28 -10.35 -5.55
C GLY A 54 -11.95 -11.00 -4.20
N GLY A 55 -12.58 -10.57 -3.11
CA GLY A 55 -12.43 -11.22 -1.82
C GLY A 55 -10.98 -11.32 -1.36
N ARG A 56 -10.61 -12.49 -0.82
CA ARG A 56 -9.26 -12.80 -0.36
C ARG A 56 -8.25 -13.08 -1.48
N PHE A 57 -8.67 -13.08 -2.75
CA PHE A 57 -7.79 -13.26 -3.91
C PHE A 57 -7.13 -11.94 -4.35
N ASP A 58 -7.54 -10.83 -3.75
CA ASP A 58 -7.10 -9.50 -4.14
C ASP A 58 -6.19 -8.87 -3.10
N LEU A 59 -5.09 -8.30 -3.56
CA LEU A 59 -4.26 -7.37 -2.79
C LEU A 59 -4.49 -5.96 -3.32
N TYR A 60 -4.95 -5.08 -2.44
CA TYR A 60 -5.12 -3.66 -2.72
C TYR A 60 -3.90 -2.90 -2.23
N ILE A 61 -3.21 -2.19 -3.13
CA ILE A 61 -2.06 -1.34 -2.79
C ILE A 61 -2.35 0.14 -3.04
N TYR A 62 -1.67 1.00 -2.29
CA TYR A 62 -1.95 2.44 -2.23
C TYR A 62 -0.73 3.31 -2.59
N PRO A 63 -0.16 3.20 -3.80
CA PRO A 63 0.87 4.12 -4.26
C PRO A 63 0.33 5.55 -4.35
N PHE A 64 1.20 6.55 -4.19
CA PHE A 64 0.85 7.95 -4.48
C PHE A 64 1.08 8.24 -5.97
N PRO A 65 0.09 8.73 -6.72
CA PRO A 65 0.32 9.23 -8.07
C PRO A 65 1.27 10.43 -8.07
N PRO A 66 1.96 10.70 -9.19
CA PRO A 66 2.66 11.94 -9.40
C PRO A 66 1.71 13.14 -9.55
N GLU A 67 0.49 12.94 -10.08
CA GLU A 67 -0.55 13.96 -10.19
C GLU A 67 -1.29 14.14 -8.86
N ILE A 68 -0.70 14.95 -7.99
CA ILE A 68 -1.26 15.24 -6.66
C ILE A 68 -2.65 15.89 -6.70
N GLU A 69 -3.07 16.46 -7.84
CA GLU A 69 -4.41 16.98 -8.05
C GLU A 69 -5.49 15.90 -7.87
N ARG A 70 -5.16 14.66 -8.22
CA ARG A 70 -6.07 13.52 -8.22
C ARG A 70 -6.24 12.88 -6.84
N LEU A 71 -5.39 13.25 -5.89
CA LEU A 71 -5.47 12.76 -4.52
C LEU A 71 -6.75 13.25 -3.83
N SER A 72 -7.44 12.31 -3.18
CA SER A 72 -8.50 12.64 -2.23
C SER A 72 -7.97 13.50 -1.08
N MET A 73 -8.84 14.26 -0.43
CA MET A 73 -8.47 15.14 0.70
C MET A 73 -7.71 14.38 1.79
N TYR A 74 -8.19 13.18 2.16
CA TYR A 74 -7.51 12.29 3.11
C TYR A 74 -6.08 11.95 2.68
N ARG A 75 -5.90 11.53 1.42
CA ARG A 75 -4.57 11.19 0.89
C ARG A 75 -3.66 12.41 0.79
N ARG A 76 -4.18 13.60 0.49
CA ARG A 76 -3.40 14.85 0.51
C ARG A 76 -2.87 15.18 1.90
N VAL A 77 -3.69 15.01 2.93
CA VAL A 77 -3.24 15.21 4.34
C VAL A 77 -2.11 14.23 4.68
N LEU A 78 -2.25 12.95 4.33
CA LEU A 78 -1.19 11.97 4.52
C LEU A 78 0.08 12.31 3.74
N ALA A 79 -0.06 12.69 2.47
CA ALA A 79 1.06 13.08 1.62
C ALA A 79 1.81 14.30 2.20
N SER A 80 1.08 15.29 2.69
CA SER A 80 1.63 16.49 3.31
C SER A 80 2.37 16.18 4.62
N ARG A 81 1.78 15.39 5.53
CA ARG A 81 2.43 14.97 6.78
C ARG A 81 3.74 14.20 6.56
N ARG A 82 3.85 13.54 5.40
CA ARG A 82 5.03 12.74 5.01
C ARG A 82 6.04 13.53 4.17
N GLY A 83 5.74 14.78 3.83
CA GLY A 83 6.57 15.60 2.95
C GLY A 83 6.61 15.10 1.50
N LEU A 84 5.65 14.27 1.08
CA LEU A 84 5.43 13.92 -0.32
C LEU A 84 4.85 15.10 -1.09
N ILE A 85 4.16 16.01 -0.38
CA ILE A 85 3.70 17.29 -0.89
C ILE A 85 4.23 18.37 0.05
N ASN A 86 4.80 19.42 -0.53
CA ASN A 86 5.15 20.61 0.22
C ASN A 86 3.86 21.32 0.68
N SER A 87 3.63 21.41 2.00
CA SER A 87 2.41 22.01 2.55
C SER A 87 2.24 23.50 2.25
N LYS A 88 3.33 24.22 1.93
CA LYS A 88 3.31 25.67 1.66
C LYS A 88 3.09 25.97 0.19
N THR A 89 3.71 25.20 -0.70
CA THR A 89 3.67 25.44 -2.16
C THR A 89 2.71 24.53 -2.90
N GLY A 90 2.20 23.49 -2.23
CA GLY A 90 1.39 22.45 -2.86
C GLY A 90 2.16 21.57 -3.82
N ARG A 91 3.48 21.75 -4.01
CA ARG A 91 4.25 20.99 -5.01
C ARG A 91 4.58 19.58 -4.54
N ALA A 92 4.49 18.62 -5.45
CA ALA A 92 4.89 17.23 -5.22
C ALA A 92 6.41 17.11 -5.06
N ASN A 93 6.86 16.30 -4.11
CA ASN A 93 8.23 15.83 -4.00
C ASN A 93 8.33 14.47 -4.70
N LEU A 94 8.70 14.49 -5.97
CA LEU A 94 8.74 13.30 -6.83
C LEU A 94 9.72 12.24 -6.33
N GLU A 95 10.87 12.65 -5.77
CA GLU A 95 11.86 11.74 -5.21
C GLU A 95 11.28 10.92 -4.06
N LYS A 96 10.65 11.59 -3.09
CA LYS A 96 10.03 10.90 -1.94
C LYS A 96 8.82 10.06 -2.36
N ILE A 97 8.04 10.52 -3.35
CA ILE A 97 6.92 9.72 -3.90
C ILE A 97 7.47 8.45 -4.56
N HIS A 98 8.55 8.57 -5.33
CA HIS A 98 9.18 7.44 -5.98
C HIS A 98 9.73 6.44 -4.96
N GLU A 99 10.46 6.91 -3.95
CA GLU A 99 10.98 6.09 -2.86
C GLU A 99 9.86 5.34 -2.15
N PHE A 100 8.80 6.06 -1.75
CA PHE A 100 7.63 5.47 -1.09
C PHE A 100 6.96 4.39 -1.95
N ASN A 101 6.70 4.69 -3.23
CA ASN A 101 6.05 3.74 -4.13
C ASN A 101 6.92 2.51 -4.40
N LEU A 102 8.24 2.67 -4.52
CA LEU A 102 9.17 1.55 -4.70
C LEU A 102 9.15 0.59 -3.50
N ARG A 103 8.97 1.09 -2.28
CA ARG A 103 8.81 0.21 -1.11
C ARG A 103 7.56 -0.66 -1.23
N ILE A 104 6.45 -0.09 -1.69
CA ILE A 104 5.19 -0.85 -1.93
C ILE A 104 5.41 -1.91 -3.02
N ILE A 105 6.06 -1.54 -4.12
CA ILE A 105 6.35 -2.47 -5.22
C ILE A 105 7.27 -3.60 -4.74
N ARG A 106 8.28 -3.30 -3.92
CA ARG A 106 9.19 -4.32 -3.36
C ARG A 106 8.49 -5.32 -2.47
N LEU A 107 7.56 -4.86 -1.63
CA LEU A 107 6.70 -5.73 -0.81
C LEU A 107 5.93 -6.72 -1.69
N VAL A 108 5.23 -6.22 -2.71
CA VAL A 108 4.44 -7.04 -3.63
C VAL A 108 5.32 -8.03 -4.39
N ASN A 109 6.45 -7.56 -4.93
CA ASN A 109 7.37 -8.39 -5.70
C ASN A 109 7.97 -9.51 -4.84
N SER A 110 8.34 -9.21 -3.58
CA SER A 110 8.86 -10.21 -2.65
C SER A 110 7.81 -11.27 -2.34
N TYR A 111 6.55 -10.86 -2.14
CA TYR A 111 5.44 -11.79 -1.95
C TYR A 111 5.21 -12.68 -3.17
N ILE A 112 5.15 -12.10 -4.37
CA ILE A 112 4.98 -12.86 -5.62
C ILE A 112 6.13 -13.86 -5.79
N LYS A 113 7.37 -13.42 -5.57
CA LYS A 113 8.54 -14.29 -5.66
C LYS A 113 8.43 -15.47 -4.71
N GLU A 114 8.23 -15.22 -3.43
CA GLU A 114 8.24 -16.29 -2.44
C GLU A 114 7.02 -17.22 -2.53
N LYS A 115 5.89 -16.73 -3.05
CA LYS A 115 4.69 -17.55 -3.21
C LYS A 115 4.72 -18.44 -4.46
N TYR A 116 5.31 -17.98 -5.56
CA TYR A 116 5.17 -18.62 -6.87
C TYR A 116 6.48 -19.08 -7.51
N PHE A 117 7.64 -18.73 -6.95
CA PHE A 117 8.97 -19.06 -7.49
C PHE A 117 9.87 -19.67 -6.41
#